data_AF-A0AAJ2FSZ2-F1
#
_entry.id   AF-A0AAJ2FSZ2-F1
#
_cell.length_a   1.000
_cell.length_b   1.000
_cell.length_c   1.000
_cell.angle_alpha   90.00
_cell.angle_beta   90.00
_cell.angle_gamma   90.00
#
_symmetry.space_group_name_H-M   'P 1'
#
loop_
_entity.id
_entity.type
_entity.pdbx_description
1 polymer ?
#
loop_
_entity_poly.entity_id
_entity_poly.type
_entity_poly.pdbx_seq_one_letter_code
_entity_poly.pdbx_strand_id
1 'polypeptide(L)'
;MYSRFFLALAPVLFTSMAFAVDCDNATDQTTMNQCAAQQNAAADKELNALYQQITTRLKAEPERKKLLVGAQRAWVTFRDAECKFSASGVEGGSVYPLIYSSCTTDLTKARVQTFRNYLQCQEGDVGCPVPGV
;
A
#
# COMPACT_ATOMS: atom_id res chain seq x y z
N MET A 1 40.89 3.71 47.18
CA MET A 1 39.60 4.43 47.12
C MET A 1 39.62 5.24 45.83
N TYR A 2 39.21 4.66 44.70
CA TYR A 2 39.24 5.34 43.40
C TYR A 2 37.82 5.66 42.95
N SER A 3 37.53 6.96 42.87
CA SER A 3 36.24 7.50 42.44
C SER A 3 36.03 7.27 40.95
N ARG A 4 34.96 6.57 40.58
CA ARG A 4 34.56 6.34 39.19
C ARG A 4 33.66 7.49 38.73
N PHE A 5 34.19 8.38 37.89
CA PHE A 5 33.38 9.38 37.19
C PHE A 5 32.52 8.69 36.12
N PHE A 6 31.20 8.73 36.30
CA PHE A 6 30.23 8.33 35.28
C PHE A 6 29.95 9.51 34.34
N LEU A 7 30.41 9.41 33.09
CA LEU A 7 30.06 10.32 32.00
C LEU A 7 28.69 9.92 31.44
N ALA A 8 27.66 10.74 31.71
CA ALA A 8 26.32 10.54 31.17
C ALA A 8 26.26 11.02 29.71
N LEU A 9 26.04 10.10 28.77
CA LEU A 9 25.85 10.38 27.35
C LEU A 9 24.37 10.71 27.08
N ALA A 10 24.05 11.99 26.83
CA ALA A 10 22.71 12.41 26.48
C ALA A 10 22.39 12.11 24.99
N PRO A 11 21.27 11.45 24.65
CA PRO A 11 20.92 11.16 23.28
C PRO A 11 20.36 12.41 22.59
N VAL A 12 21.04 12.87 21.53
CA VAL A 12 20.54 13.94 20.65
C VAL A 12 19.46 13.35 19.74
N LEU A 13 18.22 13.76 19.97
CA LEU A 13 17.10 13.45 19.08
C LEU A 13 17.19 14.33 17.83
N PHE A 14 17.75 13.79 16.75
CA PHE A 14 17.66 14.41 15.44
C PHE A 14 16.23 14.26 14.90
N THR A 15 15.44 15.32 14.98
CA THR A 15 14.17 15.42 14.25
C THR A 15 14.45 15.69 12.78
N SER A 16 14.20 14.70 11.93
CA SER A 16 14.27 14.86 10.48
C SER A 16 13.15 15.81 10.00
N MET A 17 13.52 16.99 9.47
CA MET A 17 12.59 17.79 8.68
C MET A 17 12.29 17.05 7.38
N ALA A 18 11.07 16.53 7.26
CA ALA A 18 10.55 16.05 5.99
C ALA A 18 9.97 17.24 5.21
N PHE A 19 10.59 17.61 4.09
CA PHE A 19 10.00 18.56 3.15
C PHE A 19 8.88 17.86 2.36
N ALA A 20 7.72 18.50 2.26
CA ALA A 20 6.65 18.03 1.39
C ALA A 20 7.06 18.22 -0.08
N VAL A 21 6.92 17.18 -0.89
CA VAL A 21 7.19 17.22 -2.33
C VAL A 21 6.01 17.93 -3.01
N ASP A 22 6.29 18.95 -3.84
CA ASP A 22 5.26 19.58 -4.67
C ASP A 22 5.01 18.72 -5.91
N CYS A 23 3.91 17.97 -5.87
CA CYS A 23 3.52 17.09 -6.95
C CYS A 23 2.70 17.77 -8.04
N ASP A 24 2.20 18.97 -7.80
CA ASP A 24 1.38 19.70 -8.77
C ASP A 24 2.27 20.40 -9.82
N ASN A 25 3.52 20.73 -9.46
CA ASN A 25 4.47 21.41 -10.33
C ASN A 25 5.76 20.61 -10.61
N ALA A 26 5.69 19.28 -10.56
CA ALA A 26 6.87 18.43 -10.77
C ALA A 26 7.43 18.57 -12.21
N THR A 27 8.61 19.16 -12.36
CA THR A 27 9.26 19.37 -13.68
C THR A 27 10.45 18.44 -13.97
N ASP A 28 10.96 17.74 -12.96
CA ASP A 28 12.08 16.81 -13.11
C ASP A 28 11.67 15.37 -12.75
N GLN A 29 12.42 14.39 -13.29
CA GLN A 29 12.08 12.98 -13.15
C GLN A 29 12.17 12.47 -11.71
N THR A 30 13.05 13.05 -10.88
CA THR A 30 13.18 12.64 -9.48
C THR A 30 11.91 13.00 -8.71
N THR A 31 11.45 14.25 -8.87
CA THR A 31 10.21 14.73 -8.26
C THR A 31 9.01 13.94 -8.77
N MET A 32 8.91 13.70 -10.08
CA MET A 32 7.84 12.85 -10.66
C MET A 32 7.83 11.42 -10.08
N ASN A 33 9.00 10.78 -9.93
CA ASN A 33 9.12 9.46 -9.33
C ASN A 33 8.68 9.47 -7.86
N GLN A 34 9.05 10.50 -7.09
CA GLN A 34 8.64 10.65 -5.69
C GLN A 34 7.12 10.80 -5.57
N CYS A 35 6.51 11.60 -6.42
CA CYS A 35 5.06 11.80 -6.45
C CYS A 35 4.30 10.53 -6.80
N ALA A 36 4.77 9.78 -7.80
CA ALA A 36 4.18 8.49 -8.15
C ALA A 36 4.26 7.49 -6.98
N ALA A 37 5.40 7.46 -6.27
CA ALA A 37 5.57 6.63 -5.09
C ALA A 37 4.62 7.03 -3.94
N GLN A 38 4.40 8.34 -3.72
CA GLN A 38 3.46 8.83 -2.71
C GLN A 38 2.01 8.46 -3.05
N GLN A 39 1.61 8.60 -4.32
CA GLN A 39 0.27 8.20 -4.77
C GLN A 39 0.05 6.69 -4.60
N ASN A 40 1.05 5.89 -4.95
CA ASN A 40 1.01 4.43 -4.74
C ASN A 40 0.89 4.08 -3.26
N ALA A 41 1.67 4.73 -2.38
CA ALA A 41 1.59 4.53 -0.94
C ALA A 41 0.22 4.91 -0.36
N ALA A 42 -0.40 5.98 -0.87
CA ALA A 42 -1.75 6.38 -0.45
C ALA A 42 -2.80 5.33 -0.85
N ALA A 43 -2.74 4.81 -2.08
CA ALA A 43 -3.64 3.75 -2.54
C ALA A 43 -3.44 2.44 -1.75
N ASP A 44 -2.19 2.06 -1.47
CA ASP A 44 -1.87 0.87 -0.70
C ASP A 44 -2.34 0.98 0.76
N LYS A 45 -2.21 2.17 1.37
CA LYS A 45 -2.76 2.44 2.71
C LYS A 45 -4.26 2.21 2.75
N GLU A 46 -5.00 2.70 1.76
CA GLU A 46 -6.45 2.48 1.67
C GLU A 46 -6.78 1.00 1.48
N LEU A 47 -6.11 0.32 0.57
CA LEU A 47 -6.29 -1.12 0.34
C LEU A 47 -6.10 -1.92 1.63
N ASN A 48 -5.06 -1.63 2.39
CA ASN A 48 -4.77 -2.31 3.65
C ASN A 48 -5.81 -2.02 4.74
N ALA A 49 -6.33 -0.79 4.81
CA ALA A 49 -7.42 -0.44 5.73
C ALA A 49 -8.68 -1.28 5.45
N LEU A 50 -9.09 -1.37 4.17
CA LEU A 50 -10.24 -2.19 3.77
C LEU A 50 -9.99 -3.68 4.00
N TYR A 51 -8.79 -4.16 3.71
CA TYR A 51 -8.39 -5.54 3.99
C TYR A 51 -8.53 -5.88 5.49
N GLN A 52 -8.06 -4.99 6.37
CA GLN A 52 -8.23 -5.15 7.82
C GLN A 52 -9.70 -5.16 8.24
N GLN A 53 -10.51 -4.27 7.65
CA GLN A 53 -11.95 -4.24 7.91
C GLN A 53 -12.63 -5.55 7.50
N ILE A 54 -12.38 -6.06 6.29
CA ILE A 54 -12.97 -7.32 5.82
C ILE A 54 -12.49 -8.50 6.69
N THR A 55 -11.20 -8.61 6.96
CA THR A 55 -10.65 -9.69 7.79
C THR A 55 -11.13 -9.65 9.24
N THR A 56 -11.56 -8.48 9.71
CA THR A 56 -12.24 -8.31 11.01
C THR A 56 -13.67 -8.84 10.93
N ARG A 57 -14.44 -8.52 9.88
CA ARG A 57 -15.79 -9.07 9.68
C ARG A 57 -15.78 -10.60 9.55
N LEU A 58 -14.74 -11.16 8.93
CA LEU A 58 -14.57 -12.61 8.78
C LEU A 58 -13.92 -13.30 10.01
N LYS A 59 -13.82 -12.64 11.17
CA LYS A 59 -13.14 -13.20 12.36
C LYS A 59 -13.76 -14.52 12.84
N ALA A 60 -15.07 -14.68 12.73
CA ALA A 60 -15.79 -15.91 13.09
C ALA A 60 -15.79 -16.96 11.98
N GLU A 61 -15.20 -16.67 10.81
CA GLU A 61 -15.28 -17.50 9.60
C GLU A 61 -13.87 -17.79 9.04
N PRO A 62 -13.06 -18.61 9.74
CA PRO A 62 -11.63 -18.76 9.47
C PRO A 62 -11.32 -19.29 8.06
N GLU A 63 -12.14 -20.19 7.52
CA GLU A 63 -11.94 -20.72 6.16
C GLU A 63 -12.22 -19.65 5.09
N ARG A 64 -13.27 -18.83 5.25
CA ARG A 64 -13.53 -17.68 4.33
C ARG A 64 -12.42 -16.64 4.42
N LYS A 65 -11.95 -16.34 5.63
CA LYS A 65 -10.80 -15.46 5.84
C LYS A 65 -9.54 -15.99 5.14
N LYS A 66 -9.27 -17.30 5.24
CA LYS A 66 -8.15 -17.97 4.57
C LYS A 66 -8.23 -17.83 3.04
N LEU A 67 -9.43 -17.97 2.46
CA LEU A 67 -9.65 -17.75 1.03
C LEU A 67 -9.33 -16.31 0.62
N LEU A 68 -9.79 -15.30 1.38
CA LEU A 68 -9.46 -13.89 1.10
C LEU A 68 -7.96 -13.62 1.19
N VAL A 69 -7.29 -14.16 2.21
CA VAL A 69 -5.82 -14.01 2.38
C VAL A 69 -5.09 -14.62 1.19
N GLY A 70 -5.49 -15.83 0.76
CA GLY A 70 -4.91 -16.49 -0.41
C GLY A 70 -5.12 -15.69 -1.69
N ALA A 71 -6.35 -15.23 -1.93
CA ALA A 71 -6.69 -14.40 -3.08
C ALA A 71 -5.91 -13.08 -3.09
N GLN A 72 -5.76 -12.42 -1.94
CA GLN A 72 -5.02 -11.17 -1.83
C GLN A 72 -3.53 -11.35 -2.10
N ARG A 73 -2.91 -12.43 -1.61
CA ARG A 73 -1.50 -12.76 -1.90
C ARG A 73 -1.29 -13.03 -3.39
N ALA A 74 -2.16 -13.84 -4.00
CA ALA A 74 -2.10 -14.10 -5.43
C ALA A 74 -2.28 -12.81 -6.26
N TRP A 75 -3.20 -11.93 -5.84
CA TRP A 75 -3.40 -10.64 -6.48
C TRP A 75 -2.16 -9.73 -6.39
N VAL A 76 -1.45 -9.69 -5.25
CA VAL A 76 -0.19 -8.94 -5.13
C VAL A 76 0.86 -9.48 -6.11
N THR A 77 1.01 -10.80 -6.18
CA THR A 77 1.92 -11.43 -7.16
C THR A 77 1.56 -11.07 -8.59
N PHE A 78 0.27 -11.12 -8.94
CA PHE A 78 -0.22 -10.67 -10.25
C PHE A 78 0.11 -9.20 -10.51
N ARG A 79 -0.23 -8.30 -9.58
CA ARG A 79 0.00 -6.86 -9.72
C ARG A 79 1.47 -6.56 -10.00
N ASP A 80 2.37 -7.15 -9.23
CA ASP A 80 3.80 -6.87 -9.35
C ASP A 80 4.36 -7.43 -10.67
N ALA A 81 3.90 -8.61 -11.10
CA ALA A 81 4.27 -9.19 -12.40
C ALA A 81 3.74 -8.35 -13.58
N GLU A 82 2.47 -7.94 -13.52
CA GLU A 82 1.82 -7.12 -14.53
C GLU A 82 2.52 -5.75 -14.65
N CYS A 83 2.80 -5.09 -13.53
CA CYS A 83 3.44 -3.78 -13.56
C CYS A 83 4.91 -3.84 -13.95
N LYS A 84 5.61 -4.94 -13.67
CA LYS A 84 6.93 -5.19 -14.24
C LYS A 84 6.86 -5.30 -15.76
N PHE A 85 5.90 -6.06 -16.29
CA PHE A 85 5.68 -6.17 -17.73
C PHE A 85 5.31 -4.82 -18.36
N SER A 86 4.33 -4.10 -17.79
CA SER A 86 3.89 -2.79 -18.28
C SER A 86 5.01 -1.75 -18.30
N ALA A 87 5.96 -1.81 -17.37
CA ALA A 87 7.11 -0.90 -17.31
C ALA A 87 8.34 -1.38 -18.11
N SER A 88 8.29 -2.58 -18.72
CA SER A 88 9.46 -3.20 -19.36
C SER A 88 10.05 -2.40 -20.52
N GLY A 89 9.22 -1.64 -21.25
CA GLY A 89 9.68 -0.79 -22.36
C GLY A 89 10.61 0.35 -21.94
N VAL A 90 10.68 0.66 -20.64
CA VAL A 90 11.54 1.70 -20.06
C VAL A 90 12.48 1.16 -18.99
N GLU A 91 12.68 -0.16 -18.94
CA GLU A 91 13.55 -0.80 -17.96
C GLU A 91 14.98 -0.22 -18.01
N GLY A 92 15.54 0.08 -16.83
CA GLY A 92 16.84 0.75 -16.67
C GLY A 92 16.82 2.28 -16.92
N GLY A 93 15.72 2.83 -17.44
CA GLY A 93 15.54 4.27 -17.62
C GLY A 93 15.10 4.99 -16.34
N SER A 94 15.39 6.29 -16.26
CA SER A 94 15.01 7.14 -15.11
C SER A 94 13.49 7.26 -14.91
N VAL A 95 12.71 7.00 -15.96
CA VAL A 95 11.23 7.02 -15.96
C VAL A 95 10.61 5.70 -15.46
N TYR A 96 11.39 4.62 -15.35
CA TYR A 96 10.88 3.31 -14.91
C TYR A 96 10.10 3.37 -13.58
N PRO A 97 10.60 4.05 -12.52
CA PRO A 97 9.89 4.09 -11.23
C PRO A 97 8.53 4.78 -11.32
N LEU A 98 8.41 5.82 -12.15
CA LEU A 98 7.14 6.50 -12.43
C LEU A 98 6.15 5.52 -13.07
N ILE A 99 6.51 4.88 -14.18
CA ILE A 99 5.61 3.98 -14.91
C ILE A 99 5.19 2.78 -14.05
N TYR A 100 6.14 2.16 -13.35
CA TYR A 100 5.84 1.04 -12.46
C TYR A 100 4.87 1.47 -11.33
N SER A 101 5.16 2.59 -10.66
CA SER A 101 4.34 3.07 -9.54
C SER A 101 2.94 3.50 -9.98
N SER A 102 2.80 4.09 -11.17
CA SER A 102 1.50 4.42 -11.74
C SER A 102 0.67 3.16 -12.01
N CYS A 103 1.26 2.13 -12.63
CA CYS A 103 0.57 0.85 -12.83
C CYS A 103 0.12 0.22 -11.50
N THR A 104 1.02 0.17 -10.49
CA THR A 104 0.65 -0.44 -9.21
C THR A 104 -0.44 0.36 -8.51
N THR A 105 -0.45 1.69 -8.66
CA THR A 105 -1.50 2.56 -8.14
C THR A 105 -2.85 2.24 -8.76
N ASP A 106 -2.93 2.12 -10.07
CA ASP A 106 -4.19 1.89 -10.79
C ASP A 106 -4.80 0.53 -10.47
N LEU A 107 -3.98 -0.53 -10.49
CA LEU A 107 -4.44 -1.86 -10.08
C LEU A 107 -4.87 -1.88 -8.61
N THR A 108 -4.17 -1.17 -7.73
CA THR A 108 -4.52 -1.04 -6.31
C THR A 108 -5.85 -0.33 -6.12
N LYS A 109 -6.12 0.76 -6.86
CA LYS A 109 -7.42 1.45 -6.84
C LYS A 109 -8.56 0.55 -7.33
N ALA A 110 -8.34 -0.25 -8.37
CA ALA A 110 -9.34 -1.24 -8.82
C ALA A 110 -9.63 -2.30 -7.74
N ARG A 111 -8.60 -2.76 -7.03
CA ARG A 111 -8.75 -3.71 -5.92
C ARG A 111 -9.46 -3.09 -4.72
N VAL A 112 -9.17 -1.82 -4.40
CA VAL A 112 -9.92 -1.03 -3.42
C VAL A 112 -11.41 -1.03 -3.75
N GLN A 113 -11.78 -0.79 -5.01
CA GLN A 113 -13.19 -0.83 -5.41
C GLN A 113 -13.82 -2.22 -5.24
N THR A 114 -13.06 -3.29 -5.54
CA THR A 114 -13.51 -4.67 -5.28
C THR A 114 -13.82 -4.87 -3.79
N PHE A 115 -12.96 -4.39 -2.90
CA PHE A 115 -13.17 -4.51 -1.45
C PHE A 115 -14.30 -3.64 -0.93
N ARG A 116 -14.50 -2.43 -1.49
CA ARG A 116 -15.67 -1.60 -1.19
C ARG A 116 -16.97 -2.32 -1.56
N ASN A 117 -17.02 -2.96 -2.73
CA ASN A 117 -18.18 -3.73 -3.15
C ASN A 117 -18.46 -4.89 -2.18
N TYR A 118 -17.44 -5.62 -1.73
CA TYR A 118 -17.59 -6.66 -0.72
C TYR A 118 -18.12 -6.14 0.63
N LEU A 119 -17.91 -4.87 0.96
CA LEU A 119 -18.34 -4.30 2.24
C LEU A 119 -19.76 -3.70 2.20
N GLN A 120 -20.36 -3.53 1.02
CA GLN A 120 -21.66 -2.89 0.78
C GLN A 120 -22.85 -3.89 0.75
N CYS A 121 -22.64 -5.10 1.24
CA CYS A 121 -23.62 -6.16 1.08
C CYS A 121 -24.81 -6.04 2.03
N GLN A 122 -25.98 -6.35 1.49
CA GLN A 122 -27.25 -6.39 2.24
C GLN A 122 -27.47 -7.80 2.81
N GLU A 123 -28.25 -7.89 3.88
CA GLU A 123 -28.68 -9.18 4.43
C GLU A 123 -29.46 -9.97 3.35
N GLY A 124 -29.07 -11.22 3.10
CA GLY A 124 -29.66 -12.08 2.07
C GLY A 124 -29.02 -11.99 0.68
N ASP A 125 -28.02 -11.14 0.47
CA ASP A 125 -27.24 -11.14 -0.78
C ASP A 125 -26.32 -12.37 -0.87
N VAL A 126 -26.79 -13.40 -1.57
CA VAL A 126 -26.06 -14.67 -1.80
C VAL A 126 -24.79 -14.49 -2.65
N GLY A 127 -24.66 -13.36 -3.35
CA GLY A 127 -23.47 -13.03 -4.15
C GLY A 127 -22.33 -12.46 -3.31
N CYS A 128 -22.58 -12.09 -2.06
CA CYS A 128 -21.60 -11.37 -1.27
C CYS A 128 -20.65 -12.26 -0.45
N PRO A 129 -19.32 -12.08 -0.59
CA PRO A 129 -18.34 -12.86 0.14
C PRO A 129 -18.04 -12.36 1.55
N VAL A 130 -18.66 -11.27 2.04
CA VAL A 130 -18.44 -10.72 3.39
C VAL A 130 -19.80 -10.45 4.05
N PRO A 131 -20.02 -10.86 5.31
CA PRO A 131 -21.27 -10.57 6.00
C PRO A 131 -21.57 -9.06 6.03
N GLY A 132 -22.85 -8.73 5.85
CA GLY A 132 -23.38 -7.41 6.14
C GLY A 132 -23.17 -7.02 7.60
N VAL A 133 -23.35 -5.74 7.91
CA VAL A 133 -23.42 -5.25 9.30
C VAL A 133 -24.82 -5.37 9.85
#